data_AF-A0A0P0HGD7-F1
#
_entry.id   AF-A0A0P0HGD7-F1
#
_cell.length_a   1.000
_cell.length_b   1.000
_cell.length_c   1.000
_cell.angle_alpha   90.00
_cell.angle_beta   90.00
_cell.angle_gamma   90.00
#
_symmetry.space_group_name_H-M   'P 1'
#
loop_
_entity.id
_entity.type
_entity.pdbx_description
1 polymer ?
#
loop_
_entity_poly.entity_id
_entity_poly.type
_entity_poly.pdbx_seq_one_letter_code
_entity_poly.pdbx_strand_id
1 'polypeptide(L)'
;MGFNIKALTVAALAALGHASPLYSRADANVTYVFTNAHGLNFTQMNTTLPNVTILATGGTIAGSSADNTATTGYKAGAIGIQQLIDAVPEMLNVANVAGVQVTNVGSPDVTSHILLDMVRMLDELVCQDETMAGAVITHGTDTLEETAFFLDATMSCRKPVVVVGAMRPSTAISADGPFNLLQSVTVAATPAARDRGTLVVLNDRVLSAFYTSKTNANTMDTFKAIEMGALAAIVSNKPYLYYPPVQPTGHEFFDVRKVSALPRVDILYAYQDLQSDTLV
;
A
#
# COMPACT_ATOMS: atom_id res chain seq x y z
N MET A 1 -31.46 -68.89 24.77
CA MET A 1 -30.39 -69.78 25.27
C MET A 1 -29.24 -69.70 24.27
N GLY A 2 -28.00 -69.45 24.71
CA GLY A 2 -26.80 -69.55 23.87
C GLY A 2 -26.38 -68.30 23.07
N PHE A 3 -25.17 -67.82 23.35
CA PHE A 3 -24.26 -67.12 22.41
C PHE A 3 -23.05 -68.08 22.17
N ASN A 4 -21.84 -67.78 21.68
CA ASN A 4 -21.08 -66.59 21.23
C ASN A 4 -19.81 -67.16 20.51
N ILE A 5 -19.03 -66.55 19.61
CA ILE A 5 -18.96 -65.26 18.89
C ILE A 5 -18.27 -65.57 17.53
N LYS A 6 -18.37 -64.72 16.49
CA LYS A 6 -17.24 -64.21 15.63
C LYS A 6 -17.70 -63.64 14.27
N ALA A 7 -17.03 -62.66 13.65
CA ALA A 7 -16.25 -61.49 14.12
C ALA A 7 -15.75 -60.72 12.88
N LEU A 8 -15.90 -59.38 12.82
CA LEU A 8 -15.06 -58.55 11.93
C LEU A 8 -14.92 -57.09 12.42
N THR A 9 -13.68 -56.73 12.73
CA THR A 9 -13.05 -55.39 12.72
C THR A 9 -13.84 -54.12 13.06
N VAL A 10 -13.50 -53.55 14.22
CA VAL A 10 -13.68 -52.15 14.63
C VAL A 10 -12.75 -51.21 13.84
N ALA A 11 -13.22 -50.02 13.45
CA ALA A 11 -12.53 -48.72 13.63
C ALA A 11 -13.26 -47.56 12.91
N ALA A 12 -14.14 -46.84 13.61
CA ALA A 12 -14.61 -45.53 13.16
C ALA A 12 -13.62 -44.45 13.60
N LEU A 13 -12.75 -44.00 12.70
CA LEU A 13 -11.74 -42.97 13.01
C LEU A 13 -12.39 -41.58 13.01
N ALA A 14 -12.85 -41.13 14.19
CA ALA A 14 -13.36 -39.78 14.37
C ALA A 14 -12.24 -38.75 14.26
N ALA A 15 -12.00 -38.26 13.04
CA ALA A 15 -11.08 -37.17 12.78
C ALA A 15 -11.62 -35.88 13.40
N LEU A 16 -11.18 -35.56 14.63
CA LEU A 16 -11.32 -34.24 15.24
C LEU A 16 -10.43 -33.23 14.50
N GLY A 17 -10.78 -32.94 13.25
CA GLY A 17 -10.23 -31.83 12.49
C GLY A 17 -10.44 -30.56 13.30
N HIS A 18 -9.35 -30.02 13.85
CA HIS A 18 -9.40 -28.78 14.60
C HIS A 18 -9.72 -27.66 13.61
N ALA A 19 -11.00 -27.30 13.53
CA ALA A 19 -11.42 -26.06 12.92
C ALA A 19 -10.85 -24.93 13.78
N SER A 20 -9.62 -24.50 13.45
CA SER A 20 -9.03 -23.26 13.95
C SER A 20 -10.10 -22.18 13.83
N PRO A 21 -10.51 -21.52 14.93
CA PRO A 21 -11.63 -20.59 14.86
C PRO A 21 -11.31 -19.52 13.84
N LEU A 22 -12.22 -19.34 12.88
CA LEU A 22 -12.17 -18.22 11.94
C LEU A 22 -12.23 -16.94 12.77
N TYR A 23 -11.06 -16.33 13.00
CA TYR A 23 -10.93 -15.05 13.68
C TYR A 23 -11.42 -13.92 12.77
N SER A 24 -12.73 -13.92 12.50
CA SER A 24 -13.50 -12.70 12.28
C SER A 24 -13.54 -11.94 13.61
N ARG A 25 -12.37 -11.40 13.99
CA ARG A 25 -12.24 -10.53 15.14
C ARG A 25 -12.73 -9.17 14.68
N ALA A 26 -14.00 -8.89 14.98
CA ALA A 26 -14.49 -7.51 15.04
C ALA A 26 -13.50 -6.68 15.86
N ASP A 27 -13.33 -5.41 15.47
CA ASP A 27 -12.15 -4.62 15.81
C ASP A 27 -11.73 -4.75 17.27
N ALA A 28 -10.43 -5.00 17.49
CA ALA A 28 -9.86 -4.92 18.83
C ALA A 28 -10.13 -3.52 19.41
N ASN A 29 -10.10 -3.38 20.73
CA ASN A 29 -10.24 -2.06 21.38
C ASN A 29 -9.02 -1.19 21.08
N VAL A 30 -8.97 -0.59 19.88
CA VAL A 30 -7.93 0.34 19.43
C VAL A 30 -7.98 1.55 20.34
N THR A 31 -7.06 1.58 21.30
CA THR A 31 -7.02 2.65 22.30
C THR A 31 -6.19 3.79 21.72
N TYR A 32 -6.88 4.74 21.10
CA TYR A 32 -6.24 5.97 20.64
C TYR A 32 -5.83 6.83 21.85
N VAL A 33 -4.60 7.32 21.85
CA VAL A 33 -4.04 8.16 22.93
C VAL A 33 -4.06 9.64 22.58
N PHE A 34 -4.27 9.98 21.30
CA PHE A 34 -4.29 11.34 20.79
C PHE A 34 -5.08 11.43 19.47
N THR A 35 -5.68 12.59 19.24
CA THR A 35 -6.31 12.98 17.98
C THR A 35 -5.81 14.38 17.61
N ASN A 36 -5.33 14.59 16.39
CA ASN A 36 -4.89 15.93 15.94
C ASN A 36 -6.08 16.84 15.58
N ALA A 37 -5.80 18.10 15.23
CA ALA A 37 -6.81 19.07 14.82
C ALA A 37 -7.60 18.66 13.55
N HIS A 38 -7.06 17.75 12.74
CA HIS A 38 -7.64 17.24 11.50
C HIS A 38 -8.29 15.83 11.67
N GLY A 39 -8.50 15.36 12.90
CA GLY A 39 -9.21 14.11 13.18
C GLY A 39 -8.42 12.81 12.99
N LEU A 40 -7.11 12.88 12.67
CA LEU A 40 -6.23 11.71 12.65
C LEU A 40 -6.06 11.17 14.09
N ASN A 41 -6.40 9.90 14.28
CA ASN A 41 -6.31 9.20 15.56
C ASN A 41 -5.01 8.37 15.63
N PHE A 42 -4.25 8.56 16.71
CA PHE A 42 -2.95 7.92 16.93
C PHE A 42 -3.01 6.93 18.10
N THR A 43 -2.50 5.71 17.90
CA THR A 43 -2.41 4.66 18.94
C THR A 43 -1.22 4.86 19.88
N GLN A 44 -0.23 5.64 19.46
CA GLN A 44 0.94 6.06 20.24
C GLN A 44 1.28 7.51 19.91
N MET A 45 1.73 8.28 20.91
CA MET A 45 2.41 9.55 20.70
C MET A 45 3.73 9.61 21.46
N ASN A 46 4.81 9.86 20.73
CA ASN A 46 6.12 10.24 21.25
C ASN A 46 6.54 11.55 20.57
N THR A 47 6.83 12.59 21.35
CA THR A 47 7.20 13.92 20.84
C THR A 47 8.57 13.98 20.17
N THR A 48 9.39 12.92 20.28
CA THR A 48 10.64 12.78 19.51
C THR A 48 10.47 12.10 18.16
N LEU A 49 9.27 11.59 17.84
CA LEU A 49 8.99 10.89 16.58
C LEU A 49 8.14 11.77 15.64
N PRO A 50 8.35 11.70 14.32
CA PRO A 50 7.52 12.35 13.33
C PRO A 50 6.12 11.72 13.26
N ASN A 51 5.10 12.54 12.99
CA ASN A 51 3.75 12.04 12.72
C ASN A 51 3.61 11.64 11.24
N VAL A 52 3.15 10.42 10.98
CA VAL A 52 2.91 9.87 9.62
C VAL A 52 1.50 9.27 9.58
N THR A 53 0.75 9.56 8.51
CA THR A 53 -0.54 8.91 8.26
C THR A 53 -0.41 7.84 7.17
N ILE A 54 -1.19 6.77 7.28
CA ILE A 54 -1.29 5.69 6.30
C ILE A 54 -2.72 5.66 5.75
N LEU A 55 -2.87 6.04 4.48
CA LEU A 55 -4.13 5.96 3.73
C LEU A 55 -4.19 4.60 3.01
N ALA A 56 -5.20 3.79 3.30
CA ALA A 56 -5.37 2.48 2.68
C ALA A 56 -6.41 2.48 1.56
N THR A 57 -6.02 2.02 0.37
CA THR A 57 -6.95 1.71 -0.75
C THR A 57 -7.16 0.20 -0.96
N GLY A 58 -6.32 -0.65 -0.36
CA GLY A 58 -6.47 -2.10 -0.33
C GLY A 58 -5.35 -2.83 -1.05
N GLY A 59 -5.67 -3.49 -2.16
CA GLY A 59 -4.71 -4.23 -2.98
C GLY A 59 -4.15 -5.51 -2.35
N THR A 60 -3.05 -6.00 -2.92
CA THR A 60 -2.36 -7.23 -2.50
C THR A 60 -1.70 -7.11 -1.13
N ILE A 61 -1.23 -5.92 -0.74
CA ILE A 61 -0.69 -5.68 0.61
C ILE A 61 -1.76 -5.91 1.70
N ALA A 62 -3.01 -5.51 1.43
CA ALA A 62 -4.19 -5.85 2.22
C ALA A 62 -4.85 -7.19 1.79
N GLY A 63 -4.21 -8.00 0.95
CA GLY A 63 -4.77 -9.21 0.37
C GLY A 63 -4.60 -10.44 1.28
N SER A 64 -5.51 -11.41 1.17
CA SER A 64 -5.51 -12.61 2.02
C SER A 64 -5.97 -13.88 1.29
N SER A 65 -5.41 -15.01 1.72
CA SER A 65 -5.70 -16.38 1.29
C SER A 65 -5.72 -17.33 2.51
N ALA A 66 -6.57 -18.36 2.46
CA ALA A 66 -6.58 -19.43 3.45
C ALA A 66 -5.41 -20.43 3.29
N ASP A 67 -4.79 -20.46 2.11
CA ASP A 67 -3.55 -21.18 1.81
C ASP A 67 -2.38 -20.19 1.84
N ASN A 68 -1.38 -20.45 2.69
CA ASN A 68 -0.20 -19.59 2.85
C ASN A 68 0.90 -19.84 1.79
N THR A 69 0.72 -20.82 0.92
CA THR A 69 1.55 -21.03 -0.28
C THR A 69 0.99 -20.32 -1.52
N ALA A 70 -0.28 -19.88 -1.48
CA ALA A 70 -0.94 -19.21 -2.59
C ALA A 70 -0.44 -17.75 -2.78
N THR A 71 0.48 -17.57 -3.72
CA THR A 71 0.96 -16.26 -4.20
C THR A 71 0.13 -15.70 -5.35
N THR A 72 -0.95 -16.37 -5.76
CA THR A 72 -1.96 -15.94 -6.73
C THR A 72 -3.34 -16.40 -6.27
N GLY A 73 -4.44 -15.91 -6.87
CA GLY A 73 -5.81 -16.35 -6.55
C GLY A 73 -6.36 -15.94 -5.18
N TYR A 74 -5.61 -15.12 -4.43
CA TYR A 74 -6.03 -14.51 -3.16
C TYR A 74 -7.07 -13.40 -3.38
N LYS A 75 -7.81 -13.04 -2.32
CA LYS A 75 -8.64 -11.84 -2.34
C LYS A 75 -7.78 -10.61 -2.00
N ALA A 76 -7.63 -9.67 -2.94
CA ALA A 76 -7.10 -8.33 -2.66
C ALA A 76 -8.09 -7.51 -1.82
N GLY A 77 -7.60 -6.58 -0.99
CA GLY A 77 -8.48 -5.76 -0.12
C GLY A 77 -9.33 -6.60 0.85
N ALA A 78 -8.69 -7.56 1.53
CA ALA A 78 -9.33 -8.50 2.44
C ALA A 78 -9.19 -8.10 3.93
N ILE A 79 -8.13 -7.38 4.31
CA ILE A 79 -7.90 -6.88 5.67
C ILE A 79 -7.96 -5.34 5.73
N GLY A 80 -8.23 -4.78 6.92
CA GLY A 80 -8.30 -3.34 7.14
C GLY A 80 -6.98 -2.70 7.57
N ILE A 81 -6.88 -1.37 7.50
CA ILE A 81 -5.66 -0.60 7.83
C ILE A 81 -5.11 -0.90 9.23
N GLN A 82 -5.97 -1.06 10.24
CA GLN A 82 -5.49 -1.39 11.59
C GLN A 82 -4.76 -2.74 11.64
N GLN A 83 -5.23 -3.74 10.88
CA GLN A 83 -4.58 -5.05 10.81
C GLN A 83 -3.23 -5.01 10.07
N LEU A 84 -3.02 -4.04 9.17
CA LEU A 84 -1.71 -3.77 8.56
C LEU A 84 -0.76 -3.08 9.55
N ILE A 85 -1.27 -2.17 10.39
CA ILE A 85 -0.48 -1.48 11.42
C ILE A 85 -0.08 -2.44 12.55
N ASP A 86 -1.04 -3.22 13.06
CA ASP A 86 -0.82 -4.20 14.14
C ASP A 86 0.12 -5.35 13.72
N ALA A 87 0.24 -5.63 12.42
CA ALA A 87 1.17 -6.61 11.86
C ALA A 87 2.62 -6.12 11.75
N VAL A 88 2.87 -4.81 11.91
CA VAL A 88 4.21 -4.20 11.80
C VAL A 88 4.44 -3.18 12.94
N PRO A 89 4.42 -3.62 14.22
CA PRO A 89 4.57 -2.73 15.38
C PRO A 89 5.91 -1.99 15.39
N GLU A 90 6.92 -2.46 14.65
CA GLU A 90 8.21 -1.80 14.47
C GLU A 90 8.08 -0.36 13.93
N MET A 91 7.00 -0.04 13.21
CA MET A 91 6.70 1.31 12.72
C MET A 91 6.59 2.34 13.84
N LEU A 92 6.12 1.92 15.02
CA LEU A 92 5.96 2.78 16.19
C LEU A 92 7.31 3.17 16.84
N ASN A 93 8.42 2.60 16.38
CA ASN A 93 9.77 3.04 16.77
C ASN A 93 10.32 4.16 15.85
N VAL A 94 9.70 4.41 14.70
CA VAL A 94 10.17 5.38 13.69
C VAL A 94 9.19 6.54 13.43
N ALA A 95 7.90 6.36 13.72
CA ALA A 95 6.88 7.40 13.58
C ALA A 95 5.73 7.22 14.60
N ASN A 96 5.01 8.29 14.89
CA ASN A 96 3.66 8.21 15.43
C ASN A 96 2.71 7.95 14.24
N VAL A 97 1.98 6.84 14.26
CA VAL A 97 1.19 6.38 13.11
C VAL A 97 -0.31 6.58 13.33
N ALA A 98 -0.99 7.15 12.34
CA ALA A 98 -2.46 7.21 12.25
C ALA A 98 -2.96 6.53 10.96
N GLY A 99 -3.94 5.63 11.07
CA GLY A 99 -4.52 4.90 9.94
C GLY A 99 -5.83 5.52 9.42
N VAL A 100 -5.97 5.61 8.09
CA VAL A 100 -7.19 6.08 7.41
C VAL A 100 -7.57 5.06 6.34
N GLN A 101 -8.76 4.47 6.41
CA GLN A 101 -9.28 3.59 5.36
C GLN A 101 -10.00 4.46 4.30
N VAL A 102 -9.40 4.61 3.12
CA VAL A 102 -9.99 5.36 1.99
C VAL A 102 -10.94 4.46 1.21
N THR A 103 -10.49 3.26 0.87
CA THR A 103 -11.27 2.21 0.20
C THR A 103 -10.60 0.85 0.46
N ASN A 104 -11.15 -0.27 -0.02
CA ASN A 104 -10.53 -1.58 0.15
C ASN A 104 -10.83 -2.50 -1.05
N VAL A 105 -10.17 -2.22 -2.18
CA VAL A 105 -10.45 -2.80 -3.50
C VAL A 105 -9.18 -3.34 -4.19
N GLY A 106 -9.31 -3.94 -5.37
CA GLY A 106 -8.17 -4.17 -6.26
C GLY A 106 -7.69 -2.86 -6.86
N SER A 107 -6.40 -2.74 -7.20
CA SER A 107 -5.88 -1.55 -7.89
C SER A 107 -6.58 -1.22 -9.22
N PRO A 108 -7.00 -2.20 -10.06
CA PRO A 108 -7.79 -1.92 -11.26
C PRO A 108 -9.17 -1.28 -11.00
N ASP A 109 -9.69 -1.36 -9.76
CA ASP A 109 -10.97 -0.77 -9.36
C ASP A 109 -10.83 0.68 -8.83
N VAL A 110 -9.60 1.22 -8.79
CA VAL A 110 -9.33 2.58 -8.29
C VAL A 110 -9.70 3.61 -9.36
N THR A 111 -10.80 4.33 -9.12
CA THR A 111 -11.37 5.30 -10.05
C THR A 111 -10.80 6.71 -9.89
N SER A 112 -10.96 7.54 -10.92
CA SER A 112 -10.62 8.97 -10.89
C SER A 112 -11.29 9.75 -9.76
N HIS A 113 -12.47 9.34 -9.28
CA HIS A 113 -13.09 9.94 -8.09
C HIS A 113 -12.31 9.61 -6.81
N ILE A 114 -11.89 8.35 -6.62
CA ILE A 114 -11.05 7.94 -5.49
C ILE A 114 -9.71 8.68 -5.50
N LEU A 115 -9.11 8.89 -6.68
CA LEU A 115 -7.90 9.68 -6.86
C LEU A 115 -8.10 11.16 -6.48
N LEU A 116 -9.18 11.80 -6.94
CA LEU A 116 -9.52 13.18 -6.60
C LEU A 116 -9.78 13.37 -5.09
N ASP A 117 -10.49 12.44 -4.46
CA ASP A 117 -10.74 12.47 -3.02
C ASP A 117 -9.46 12.22 -2.21
N MET A 118 -8.57 11.33 -2.67
CA MET A 118 -7.27 11.10 -2.04
C MET A 118 -6.36 12.33 -2.07
N VAL A 119 -6.36 13.11 -3.17
CA VAL A 119 -5.63 14.40 -3.22
C VAL A 119 -6.18 15.40 -2.20
N ARG A 120 -7.51 15.50 -2.05
CA ARG A 120 -8.14 16.39 -1.06
C ARG A 120 -7.77 15.98 0.37
N MET A 121 -7.90 14.69 0.69
CA MET A 121 -7.56 14.14 2.00
C MET A 121 -6.07 14.34 2.32
N LEU A 122 -5.16 14.14 1.37
CA LEU A 122 -3.74 14.37 1.61
C LEU A 122 -3.39 15.85 1.76
N ASP A 123 -4.05 16.76 1.02
CA ASP A 123 -3.86 18.21 1.20
C ASP A 123 -4.30 18.65 2.60
N GLU A 124 -5.50 18.25 3.04
CA GLU A 124 -6.06 18.59 4.35
C GLU A 124 -5.30 17.91 5.50
N LEU A 125 -5.20 16.58 5.50
CA LEU A 125 -4.69 15.79 6.63
C LEU A 125 -3.17 15.85 6.78
N VAL A 126 -2.43 16.27 5.73
CA VAL A 126 -0.96 16.13 5.69
C VAL A 126 -0.27 17.40 5.22
N CYS A 127 -0.70 18.01 4.11
CA CYS A 127 0.01 19.18 3.57
C CYS A 127 -0.24 20.43 4.42
N GLN A 128 -1.49 20.67 4.82
CA GLN A 128 -1.91 21.80 5.65
C GLN A 128 -1.55 21.66 7.15
N ASP A 129 -1.52 20.44 7.72
CA ASP A 129 -1.11 20.23 9.13
C ASP A 129 0.42 20.31 9.31
N GLU A 130 0.94 21.38 9.91
CA GLU A 130 2.38 21.56 10.15
C GLU A 130 3.03 20.46 11.04
N THR A 131 2.25 19.74 11.86
CA THR A 131 2.76 18.66 12.73
C THR A 131 3.05 17.37 11.97
N MET A 132 2.52 17.21 10.75
CA MET A 132 2.69 16.01 9.93
C MET A 132 4.01 16.03 9.15
N ALA A 133 4.74 14.92 9.20
CA ALA A 133 6.01 14.76 8.50
C ALA A 133 5.85 14.34 7.04
N GLY A 134 4.89 13.44 6.78
CA GLY A 134 4.62 12.80 5.48
C GLY A 134 3.45 11.81 5.54
N ALA A 135 3.22 11.11 4.43
CA ALA A 135 2.14 10.14 4.26
C ALA A 135 2.59 8.87 3.55
N VAL A 136 1.89 7.77 3.81
CA VAL A 136 2.01 6.49 3.10
C VAL A 136 0.65 6.12 2.50
N ILE A 137 0.62 5.60 1.28
CA ILE A 137 -0.59 5.09 0.61
C ILE A 137 -0.41 3.59 0.34
N THR A 138 -1.16 2.72 1.02
CA THR A 138 -1.11 1.27 0.77
C THR A 138 -2.04 0.87 -0.37
N HIS A 139 -1.44 0.39 -1.46
CA HIS A 139 -2.07 0.23 -2.77
C HIS A 139 -1.90 -1.18 -3.34
N GLY A 140 -2.75 -1.55 -4.31
CA GLY A 140 -2.50 -2.70 -5.18
C GLY A 140 -1.45 -2.36 -6.24
N THR A 141 -0.67 -3.35 -6.67
CA THR A 141 0.50 -3.10 -7.52
C THR A 141 0.17 -2.89 -9.01
N ASP A 142 -1.02 -3.28 -9.49
CA ASP A 142 -1.30 -3.31 -10.93
C ASP A 142 -1.48 -1.93 -11.58
N THR A 143 -1.97 -0.93 -10.83
CA THR A 143 -2.15 0.47 -11.27
C THR A 143 -1.44 1.46 -10.32
N LEU A 144 -0.42 0.96 -9.61
CA LEU A 144 0.31 1.72 -8.59
C LEU A 144 1.06 2.90 -9.21
N GLU A 145 1.70 2.68 -10.36
CA GLU A 145 2.40 3.72 -11.12
C GLU A 145 1.46 4.83 -11.60
N GLU A 146 0.28 4.49 -12.14
CA GLU A 146 -0.73 5.48 -12.55
C GLU A 146 -1.21 6.32 -11.36
N THR A 147 -1.47 5.68 -10.22
CA THR A 147 -1.90 6.35 -8.99
C THR A 147 -0.79 7.24 -8.42
N ALA A 148 0.45 6.75 -8.39
CA ALA A 148 1.60 7.49 -7.91
C ALA A 148 1.91 8.69 -8.82
N PHE A 149 1.86 8.52 -10.14
CA PHE A 149 2.02 9.58 -11.13
C PHE A 149 0.92 10.64 -11.01
N PHE A 150 -0.33 10.22 -10.82
CA PHE A 150 -1.43 11.16 -10.57
C PHE A 150 -1.17 12.01 -9.33
N LEU A 151 -0.76 11.41 -8.21
CA LEU A 151 -0.40 12.16 -7.00
C LEU A 151 0.81 13.08 -7.24
N ASP A 152 1.85 12.60 -7.94
CA ASP A 152 3.04 13.38 -8.30
C ASP A 152 2.72 14.67 -9.07
N ALA A 153 1.80 14.58 -10.04
CA ALA A 153 1.38 15.70 -10.87
C ALA A 153 0.34 16.63 -10.19
N THR A 154 -0.35 16.18 -9.13
CA THR A 154 -1.50 16.90 -8.54
C THR A 154 -1.32 17.34 -7.08
N MET A 155 -0.21 16.99 -6.43
CA MET A 155 0.08 17.39 -5.04
C MET A 155 1.16 18.46 -4.91
N SER A 156 0.79 19.66 -4.47
CA SER A 156 1.74 20.72 -4.10
C SER A 156 2.24 20.54 -2.65
N CYS A 157 2.88 19.40 -2.37
CA CYS A 157 3.24 18.99 -1.02
C CYS A 157 4.75 18.78 -0.88
N ARG A 158 5.41 19.57 0.00
CA ARG A 158 6.85 19.42 0.29
C ARG A 158 7.18 18.22 1.19
N LYS A 159 6.18 17.74 1.93
CA LYS A 159 6.24 16.56 2.81
C LYS A 159 6.22 15.29 1.95
N PRO A 160 6.96 14.21 2.29
CA PRO A 160 7.04 13.04 1.42
C PRO A 160 5.71 12.30 1.38
N VAL A 161 5.29 11.93 0.16
CA VAL A 161 4.11 11.11 -0.11
C VAL A 161 4.61 9.79 -0.70
N VAL A 162 4.36 8.67 -0.03
CA VAL A 162 4.96 7.37 -0.37
C VAL A 162 3.90 6.34 -0.72
N VAL A 163 3.80 5.92 -1.97
CA VAL A 163 2.93 4.82 -2.39
C VAL A 163 3.66 3.49 -2.21
N VAL A 164 2.99 2.53 -1.56
CA VAL A 164 3.53 1.22 -1.20
C VAL A 164 2.58 0.11 -1.61
N GLY A 165 3.13 -1.03 -2.03
CA GLY A 165 2.36 -2.24 -2.31
C GLY A 165 3.07 -3.49 -1.82
N ALA A 166 2.52 -4.64 -2.21
CA ALA A 166 3.14 -5.94 -2.03
C ALA A 166 2.87 -6.79 -3.27
N MET A 167 3.79 -7.70 -3.60
CA MET A 167 3.59 -8.69 -4.66
C MET A 167 3.01 -10.00 -4.12
N ARG A 168 3.02 -10.21 -2.80
CA ARG A 168 2.41 -11.36 -2.12
C ARG A 168 1.33 -10.92 -1.13
N PRO A 169 0.24 -11.70 -0.96
CA PRO A 169 -0.79 -11.40 0.05
C PRO A 169 -0.22 -11.52 1.47
N SER A 170 -0.85 -10.87 2.45
CA SER A 170 -0.35 -10.80 3.83
C SER A 170 -0.26 -12.15 4.54
N THR A 171 -1.02 -13.16 4.09
CA THR A 171 -0.97 -14.53 4.62
C THR A 171 0.06 -15.44 3.94
N ALA A 172 0.77 -14.98 2.89
CA ALA A 172 1.76 -15.80 2.20
C ALA A 172 3.06 -15.98 2.99
N ILE A 173 3.69 -17.15 2.84
CA ILE A 173 5.05 -17.41 3.34
C ILE A 173 6.02 -16.40 2.70
N SER A 174 6.76 -15.68 3.54
CA SER A 174 7.64 -14.59 3.15
C SER A 174 6.94 -13.52 2.29
N ALA A 175 5.80 -13.02 2.75
CA ALA A 175 5.16 -11.82 2.19
C ALA A 175 6.07 -10.60 2.32
N ASP A 176 6.10 -9.75 1.28
CA ASP A 176 6.96 -8.56 1.18
C ASP A 176 6.32 -7.30 1.81
N GLY A 177 4.99 -7.26 1.86
CA GLY A 177 4.20 -6.14 2.41
C GLY A 177 4.65 -5.60 3.77
N PRO A 178 4.92 -6.42 4.80
CA PRO A 178 5.32 -5.94 6.13
C PRO A 178 6.59 -5.06 6.11
N PHE A 179 7.62 -5.47 5.37
CA PHE A 179 8.87 -4.71 5.31
C PHE A 179 8.78 -3.53 4.34
N ASN A 180 8.09 -3.68 3.20
CA ASN A 180 7.76 -2.56 2.31
C ASN A 180 7.03 -1.44 3.10
N LEU A 181 6.08 -1.79 3.98
CA LEU A 181 5.31 -0.84 4.79
C LEU A 181 6.19 -0.11 5.84
N LEU A 182 7.00 -0.85 6.60
CA LEU A 182 7.95 -0.28 7.56
C LEU A 182 8.92 0.70 6.89
N GLN A 183 9.46 0.31 5.74
CA GLN A 183 10.34 1.15 4.93
C GLN A 183 9.62 2.41 4.44
N SER A 184 8.37 2.29 4.00
CA SER A 184 7.57 3.42 3.51
C SER A 184 7.28 4.44 4.60
N VAL A 185 6.89 4.00 5.80
CA VAL A 185 6.73 4.88 6.97
C VAL A 185 8.06 5.54 7.34
N THR A 186 9.16 4.79 7.27
CA THR A 186 10.50 5.33 7.55
C THR A 186 10.94 6.39 6.52
N VAL A 187 10.57 6.23 5.24
CA VAL A 187 10.81 7.23 4.18
C VAL A 187 9.91 8.45 4.36
N ALA A 188 8.62 8.27 4.67
CA ALA A 188 7.69 9.36 4.98
C ALA A 188 8.12 10.17 6.24
N ALA A 189 8.73 9.49 7.21
CA ALA A 189 9.34 10.07 8.40
C ALA A 189 10.68 10.81 8.14
N THR A 190 11.36 10.57 7.01
CA THR A 190 12.73 11.03 6.77
C THR A 190 12.77 12.47 6.21
N PRO A 191 13.38 13.46 6.90
CA PRO A 191 13.42 14.85 6.42
C PRO A 191 14.11 15.02 5.07
N ALA A 192 15.10 14.18 4.75
CA ALA A 192 15.83 14.20 3.47
C ALA A 192 15.03 13.61 2.28
N ALA A 193 13.85 13.04 2.51
CA ALA A 193 12.93 12.58 1.48
C ALA A 193 11.97 13.69 1.00
N ARG A 194 11.96 14.86 1.65
CA ARG A 194 11.18 16.05 1.25
C ARG A 194 11.61 16.58 -0.11
N ASP A 195 10.69 17.29 -0.78
CA ASP A 195 10.89 17.97 -2.07
C ASP A 195 11.26 17.07 -3.27
N ARG A 196 10.84 15.79 -3.25
CA ARG A 196 11.18 14.76 -4.26
C ARG A 196 9.99 14.25 -5.10
N GLY A 197 8.84 14.93 -5.03
CA GLY A 197 7.60 14.46 -5.62
C GLY A 197 7.02 13.28 -4.83
N THR A 198 6.11 12.53 -5.46
CA THR A 198 5.59 11.27 -4.94
C THR A 198 6.64 10.17 -5.13
N LEU A 199 6.82 9.38 -4.08
CA LEU A 199 7.78 8.29 -4.01
C LEU A 199 7.04 6.95 -4.09
N VAL A 200 7.68 5.94 -4.70
CA VAL A 200 7.24 4.55 -4.64
C VAL A 200 8.28 3.74 -3.87
N VAL A 201 7.84 2.94 -2.90
CA VAL A 201 8.73 2.12 -2.05
C VAL A 201 8.29 0.66 -2.05
N LEU A 202 9.10 -0.20 -2.66
CA LEU A 202 9.00 -1.66 -2.61
C LEU A 202 10.42 -2.26 -2.69
N ASN A 203 10.62 -3.44 -2.08
CA ASN A 203 11.80 -4.29 -2.26
C ASN A 203 13.14 -3.52 -2.11
N ASP A 204 13.32 -2.87 -0.95
CA ASP A 204 14.51 -2.09 -0.56
C ASP A 204 14.84 -0.88 -1.44
N ARG A 205 13.92 -0.39 -2.28
CA ARG A 205 14.12 0.78 -3.17
C ARG A 205 13.21 1.95 -2.83
N VAL A 206 13.71 3.16 -3.04
CA VAL A 206 12.91 4.38 -3.19
C VAL A 206 12.98 4.80 -4.65
N LEU A 207 11.84 4.94 -5.30
CA LEU A 207 11.68 5.20 -6.73
C LEU A 207 10.89 6.50 -6.91
N SER A 208 11.12 7.23 -8.01
CA SER A 208 10.27 8.37 -8.38
C SER A 208 8.98 7.83 -9.03
N ALA A 209 7.83 8.35 -8.61
CA ALA A 209 6.54 8.06 -9.25
C ALA A 209 6.53 8.38 -10.75
N PHE A 210 7.25 9.42 -11.18
CA PHE A 210 7.31 9.87 -12.57
C PHE A 210 8.01 8.89 -13.53
N TYR A 211 8.91 8.04 -13.01
CA TYR A 211 9.78 7.18 -13.83
C TYR A 211 9.61 5.67 -13.60
N THR A 212 8.87 5.26 -12.56
CA THR A 212 8.79 3.84 -12.18
C THR A 212 7.64 3.10 -12.86
N SER A 213 7.87 1.84 -13.24
CA SER A 213 6.84 0.95 -13.79
C SER A 213 7.03 -0.49 -13.29
N LYS A 214 5.93 -1.27 -13.24
CA LYS A 214 5.86 -2.69 -12.87
C LYS A 214 6.38 -3.58 -14.00
N THR A 215 7.71 -3.72 -14.09
CA THR A 215 8.42 -4.44 -15.17
C THR A 215 8.18 -5.95 -15.25
N ASN A 216 7.52 -6.55 -14.26
CA ASN A 216 7.22 -7.98 -14.17
C ASN A 216 5.88 -8.24 -13.47
N ALA A 217 5.09 -9.18 -13.99
CA ALA A 217 3.79 -9.52 -13.43
C ALA A 217 3.84 -10.19 -12.03
N ASN A 218 4.94 -10.85 -11.65
CA ASN A 218 5.00 -11.76 -10.50
C ASN A 218 6.18 -11.56 -9.54
N THR A 219 7.31 -10.95 -9.95
CA THR A 219 8.50 -10.87 -9.09
C THR A 219 8.46 -9.68 -8.12
N MET A 220 9.06 -9.84 -6.93
CA MET A 220 9.05 -8.79 -5.88
C MET A 220 9.92 -7.57 -6.25
N ASP A 221 10.91 -7.74 -7.12
CA ASP A 221 11.78 -6.67 -7.63
C ASP A 221 11.15 -5.86 -8.78
N THR A 222 9.86 -6.06 -9.08
CA THR A 222 9.21 -5.60 -10.32
C THR A 222 9.25 -4.10 -10.59
N PHE A 223 9.10 -3.25 -9.57
CA PHE A 223 9.08 -1.80 -9.77
C PHE A 223 10.47 -1.25 -10.05
N LYS A 224 10.64 -0.68 -11.25
CA LYS A 224 11.92 -0.14 -11.72
C LYS A 224 11.68 1.12 -12.53
N ALA A 225 12.50 2.13 -12.28
CA ALA A 225 12.78 3.19 -13.25
C ALA A 225 14.02 2.76 -14.05
N ILE A 226 13.82 2.21 -15.25
CA ILE A 226 14.87 1.45 -15.97
C ILE A 226 16.08 2.33 -16.30
N GLU A 227 15.86 3.49 -16.91
CA GLU A 227 16.94 4.40 -17.33
C GLU A 227 17.38 5.37 -16.21
N MET A 228 16.44 5.82 -15.37
CA MET A 228 16.70 6.85 -14.34
C MET A 228 17.20 6.28 -13.01
N GLY A 229 17.01 4.98 -12.77
CA GLY A 229 17.42 4.30 -11.54
C GLY A 229 16.58 4.65 -10.31
N ALA A 230 17.00 4.11 -9.16
CA ALA A 230 16.38 4.41 -7.87
C ALA A 230 16.92 5.70 -7.26
N LEU A 231 16.08 6.43 -6.53
CA LEU A 231 16.48 7.62 -5.75
C LEU A 231 17.25 7.25 -4.47
N ALA A 232 16.98 6.06 -3.93
CA ALA A 232 17.69 5.46 -2.80
C ALA A 232 17.61 3.93 -2.83
N ALA A 233 18.49 3.28 -2.07
CA ALA A 233 18.21 1.97 -1.49
C ALA A 233 18.00 2.09 0.03
N ILE A 234 17.32 1.11 0.62
CA ILE A 234 17.04 1.05 2.05
C ILE A 234 17.75 -0.19 2.60
N VAL A 235 18.66 0.00 3.56
CA VAL A 235 19.44 -1.10 4.16
C VAL A 235 19.29 -1.03 5.67
N SER A 236 18.93 -2.15 6.30
CA SER A 236 18.63 -2.21 7.74
C SER A 236 17.60 -1.16 8.19
N ASN A 237 16.54 -0.97 7.38
CA ASN A 237 15.52 0.08 7.54
C ASN A 237 16.09 1.51 7.65
N LYS A 238 17.17 1.82 6.92
CA LYS A 238 17.71 3.18 6.78
C LYS A 238 17.80 3.55 5.28
N PRO A 239 17.18 4.67 4.83
CA PRO A 239 17.28 5.10 3.44
C PRO A 239 18.64 5.77 3.15
N TYR A 240 19.26 5.35 2.05
CA TYR A 240 20.52 5.87 1.51
C TYR A 240 20.22 6.58 0.18
N LEU A 241 19.85 7.86 0.27
CA LEU A 241 19.49 8.71 -0.86
C LEU A 241 20.74 9.05 -1.69
N TYR A 242 20.71 8.79 -2.99
CA TYR A 242 21.86 8.95 -3.88
C TYR A 242 22.01 10.37 -4.46
N TYR A 243 20.89 11.08 -4.58
CA TYR A 243 20.80 12.37 -5.27
C TYR A 243 20.20 13.45 -4.34
N PRO A 244 20.51 14.75 -4.54
CA PRO A 244 19.75 15.83 -3.92
C PRO A 244 18.26 15.77 -4.34
N PRO A 245 17.35 16.49 -3.65
CA PRO A 245 15.98 16.67 -4.14
C PRO A 245 16.02 17.38 -5.51
N VAL A 246 15.48 16.71 -6.53
CA VAL A 246 15.37 17.19 -7.90
C VAL A 246 14.04 16.71 -8.46
N GLN A 247 13.43 17.50 -9.34
CA GLN A 247 12.19 17.15 -10.03
C GLN A 247 12.48 16.68 -11.47
N PRO A 248 11.61 15.83 -12.05
CA PRO A 248 11.68 15.46 -13.46
C PRO A 248 11.64 16.68 -14.38
N THR A 249 12.43 16.66 -15.47
CA THR A 249 12.32 17.67 -16.53
C THR A 249 10.96 17.55 -17.21
N GLY A 250 10.13 18.59 -17.12
CA GLY A 250 8.75 18.56 -17.61
C GLY A 250 7.73 18.02 -16.60
N HIS A 251 8.10 17.92 -15.32
CA HIS A 251 7.12 17.86 -14.23
C HIS A 251 6.31 19.16 -14.19
N GLU A 252 4.99 19.04 -14.15
CA GLU A 252 4.03 20.14 -14.14
C GLU A 252 2.98 19.89 -13.05
N PHE A 253 2.51 20.95 -12.40
CA PHE A 253 1.57 20.86 -11.28
C PHE A 253 0.13 21.25 -11.69
N PHE A 254 -0.82 20.37 -11.38
CA PHE A 254 -2.24 20.54 -11.71
C PHE A 254 -3.09 20.57 -10.42
N ASP A 255 -3.64 21.73 -10.04
CA ASP A 255 -4.53 21.85 -8.86
C ASP A 255 -5.93 21.27 -9.14
N VAL A 256 -6.09 19.98 -8.84
CA VAL A 256 -7.36 19.25 -9.01
C VAL A 256 -8.31 19.35 -7.81
N ARG A 257 -7.97 20.07 -6.73
CA ARG A 257 -8.76 20.03 -5.47
C ARG A 257 -10.22 20.47 -5.67
N LYS A 258 -10.45 21.40 -6.60
CA LYS A 258 -11.78 21.93 -7.00
C LYS A 258 -12.40 21.24 -8.21
N VAL A 259 -11.75 20.22 -8.79
CA VAL A 259 -12.22 19.46 -9.96
C VAL A 259 -13.08 18.29 -9.49
N SER A 260 -14.30 18.16 -10.01
CA SER A 260 -15.25 17.10 -9.60
C SER A 260 -15.15 15.82 -10.44
N ALA A 261 -14.67 15.91 -11.68
CA ALA A 261 -14.44 14.79 -12.59
C ALA A 261 -13.30 15.13 -13.57
N LEU A 262 -12.57 14.11 -14.01
CA LEU A 262 -11.53 14.24 -15.04
C LEU A 262 -12.10 14.01 -16.45
N PRO A 263 -11.50 14.58 -17.52
CA PRO A 263 -11.80 14.18 -18.88
C PRO A 263 -11.54 12.68 -19.10
N ARG A 264 -12.37 12.02 -19.92
CA ARG A 264 -12.11 10.64 -20.36
C ARG A 264 -10.92 10.63 -21.32
N VAL A 265 -9.96 9.76 -21.05
CA VAL A 265 -8.82 9.45 -21.92
C VAL A 265 -8.71 7.93 -21.96
N ASP A 266 -8.80 7.36 -23.16
CA ASP A 266 -8.70 5.91 -23.38
C ASP A 266 -7.35 5.56 -24.00
N ILE A 267 -6.84 4.35 -23.74
CA ILE A 267 -5.57 3.86 -24.29
C ILE A 267 -5.87 2.85 -25.40
N LEU A 268 -5.38 3.13 -26.60
CA LEU A 268 -5.45 2.24 -27.76
C LEU A 268 -4.09 1.60 -28.02
N TYR A 269 -4.04 0.26 -28.12
CA TYR A 269 -2.81 -0.48 -28.33
C TYR A 269 -2.55 -0.74 -29.83
N ALA A 270 -1.34 -0.45 -30.30
CA ALA A 270 -0.94 -0.65 -31.69
C ALA A 270 -0.21 -1.97 -31.92
N TYR A 271 -0.64 -2.74 -32.91
CA TYR A 271 -0.11 -4.05 -33.28
C TYR A 271 -0.32 -4.32 -34.78
N GLN A 272 0.23 -5.43 -35.30
CA GLN A 272 0.02 -5.83 -36.70
C GLN A 272 -1.46 -6.12 -36.95
N ASP A 273 -2.00 -5.64 -38.07
CA ASP A 273 -3.42 -5.69 -38.42
C ASP A 273 -4.39 -4.99 -37.43
N LEU A 274 -3.92 -4.00 -36.66
CA LEU A 274 -4.82 -3.02 -36.04
C LEU A 274 -5.65 -2.33 -37.14
N GLN A 275 -6.97 -2.37 -36.99
CA GLN A 275 -7.92 -1.80 -37.96
C GLN A 275 -8.14 -0.30 -37.73
N SER A 276 -8.33 0.47 -38.80
CA SER A 276 -8.49 1.93 -38.71
C SER A 276 -9.84 2.39 -38.15
N ASP A 277 -10.82 1.49 -38.02
CA ASP A 277 -12.12 1.73 -37.39
C ASP A 277 -12.05 1.77 -35.85
N THR A 278 -10.92 1.37 -35.26
CA THR A 278 -10.68 1.41 -33.80
C THR A 278 -10.29 2.83 -33.31
N LEU A 279 -10.40 3.85 -34.17
CA LEU A 279 -9.98 5.25 -33.94
C LEU A 279 -11.17 6.24 -33.90
N VAL A 280 -12.39 5.77 -33.61
CA VAL A 280 -13.67 6.51 -33.77
C VAL A 280 -14.36 6.80 -32.43
#